data_AF-A0A935BBL7-F1
#
_entry.id   AF-A0A935BBL7-F1
#
_cell.length_a   1.000
_cell.length_b   1.000
_cell.length_c   1.000
_cell.angle_alpha   90.00
_cell.angle_beta   90.00
_cell.angle_gamma   90.00
#
_symmetry.space_group_name_H-M   'P 1'
#
loop_
_entity.id
_entity.type
_entity.pdbx_description
1 polymer ?
#
loop_
_entity_poly.entity_id
_entity_poly.type
_entity_poly.pdbx_seq_one_letter_code
_entity_poly.pdbx_strand_id
1 'polypeptide(L)'
;MRQFIVITMCALFLSACGGGGSSLAIKSGDKSMSFSAKSSSTDFGNVIATSPGKPDLQTSVHTIYLANYEMDTTNVGTMRKPLTSADQIRVEFSVTGEAATNEKTPFKIGTYAVTNDKINDIRYVKVTTFADGKENKIDFDTMSSMSKITGEVKITSVTETELSGSIDITEGDKSVKGNFTAKIAKK
;
A
#
# COMPACT_ATOMS: atom_id res chain seq x y z
N MET A 1 35.49 37.66 -25.22
CA MET A 1 35.89 36.27 -24.90
C MET A 1 34.92 35.73 -23.86
N ARG A 2 34.21 34.66 -24.21
CA ARG A 2 33.19 34.01 -23.38
C ARG A 2 33.85 33.27 -22.21
N GLN A 3 33.35 33.45 -20.99
CA GLN A 3 33.57 32.51 -19.89
C GLN A 3 32.21 32.00 -19.42
N PHE A 4 31.96 30.72 -19.69
CA PHE A 4 30.86 29.95 -19.13
C PHE A 4 31.28 29.47 -17.74
N ILE A 5 30.55 29.85 -16.70
CA ILE A 5 30.65 29.23 -15.38
C ILE A 5 29.52 28.21 -15.28
N VAL A 6 29.87 26.94 -15.40
CA VAL A 6 29.00 25.80 -15.09
C VAL A 6 29.11 25.57 -13.58
N ILE A 7 28.04 25.87 -12.84
CA ILE A 7 27.95 25.51 -11.42
C ILE A 7 27.42 24.08 -11.37
N THR A 8 28.33 23.15 -11.13
CA THR A 8 28.06 21.74 -10.87
C THR A 8 27.27 21.60 -9.56
N MET A 9 25.99 21.29 -9.68
CA MET A 9 25.11 20.96 -8.57
C MET A 9 25.42 19.53 -8.11
N CYS A 10 26.37 19.37 -7.20
CA CYS A 10 26.59 18.12 -6.46
C CYS A 10 25.43 17.94 -5.46
N ALA A 11 24.37 17.27 -5.90
CA ALA A 11 23.34 16.75 -5.01
C ALA A 11 23.96 15.63 -4.15
N LEU A 12 24.36 15.99 -2.94
CA LEU A 12 24.71 15.04 -1.88
C LEU A 12 23.42 14.31 -1.47
N PHE A 13 23.20 13.13 -2.04
CA PHE A 13 22.27 12.15 -1.48
C PHE A 13 22.87 11.65 -0.17
N LEU A 14 22.51 12.32 0.93
CA LEU A 14 22.68 11.77 2.26
C LEU A 14 21.77 10.54 2.36
N SER A 15 22.39 9.37 2.22
CA SER A 15 21.87 8.09 2.65
C SER A 15 21.60 8.15 4.16
N ALA A 16 20.37 8.48 4.53
CA ALA A 16 19.88 8.39 5.90
C ALA A 16 19.67 6.91 6.25
N CYS A 17 20.66 6.31 6.90
CA CYS A 17 20.47 5.14 7.75
C CYS A 17 19.92 5.65 9.08
N GLY A 18 18.61 5.52 9.31
CA GLY A 18 17.96 5.94 10.56
C GLY A 18 16.47 6.22 10.39
N GLY A 19 15.65 5.18 10.57
CA GLY A 19 14.18 5.31 10.67
C GLY A 19 13.45 5.39 9.33
N GLY A 20 13.33 4.27 8.63
CA GLY A 20 12.53 4.13 7.40
C GLY A 20 11.03 4.27 7.69
N GLY A 21 10.55 5.50 7.87
CA GLY A 21 9.14 5.81 7.99
C GLY A 21 8.40 5.67 6.65
N SER A 22 7.12 5.31 6.69
CA SER A 22 6.28 5.30 5.49
C SER A 22 5.95 6.74 5.09
N SER A 23 6.18 7.10 3.83
CA SER A 23 5.81 8.39 3.26
C SER A 23 5.12 8.18 1.92
N LEU A 24 3.86 8.64 1.82
CA LEU A 24 3.02 8.50 0.64
C LEU A 24 2.51 9.87 0.17
N ALA A 25 2.51 10.08 -1.13
CA ALA A 25 1.74 11.11 -1.81
C ALA A 25 0.41 10.50 -2.29
N ILE A 26 -0.70 11.12 -1.89
CA ILE A 26 -2.05 10.67 -2.23
C ILE A 26 -2.73 11.78 -3.01
N LYS A 27 -3.38 11.42 -4.12
CA LYS A 27 -4.17 12.32 -4.96
C LYS A 27 -5.57 11.76 -5.16
N SER A 28 -6.57 12.65 -5.18
CA SER A 28 -7.95 12.35 -5.56
C SER A 28 -8.58 13.60 -6.17
N GLY A 29 -8.72 13.63 -7.49
CA GLY A 29 -9.13 14.83 -8.23
C GLY A 29 -8.13 15.96 -8.03
N ASP A 30 -8.64 17.15 -7.67
CA ASP A 30 -7.81 18.33 -7.40
C ASP A 30 -7.15 18.32 -6.02
N LYS A 31 -7.53 17.36 -5.16
CA LYS A 31 -6.97 17.24 -3.81
C LYS A 31 -5.69 16.42 -3.84
N SER A 32 -4.62 16.99 -3.30
CA SER A 32 -3.35 16.30 -3.05
C SER A 32 -3.03 16.38 -1.57
N MET A 33 -2.54 15.29 -1.00
CA MET A 33 -2.20 15.19 0.41
C MET A 33 -0.93 14.37 0.61
N SER A 34 -0.11 14.80 1.55
CA SER A 34 1.05 14.04 2.02
C SER A 34 0.66 13.21 3.23
N PHE A 35 1.16 11.98 3.29
CA PHE A 35 0.92 11.03 4.35
C PHE A 35 2.25 10.57 4.92
N SER A 36 2.34 10.55 6.25
CA SER A 36 3.44 9.94 6.99
C SER A 36 2.84 8.99 8.02
N ALA A 37 3.19 7.70 7.97
CA ALA A 37 2.65 6.75 8.94
C ALA A 37 3.24 6.99 10.33
N LYS A 38 2.37 6.95 11.35
CA LYS A 38 2.73 6.84 12.78
C LYS A 38 2.63 5.40 13.26
N SER A 39 1.61 4.69 12.78
CA SER A 39 1.42 3.27 13.08
C SER A 39 1.15 2.47 11.81
N SER A 40 1.46 1.18 11.88
CA SER A 40 1.28 0.24 10.79
C SER A 40 1.11 -1.17 11.33
N SER A 41 0.45 -2.01 10.55
CA SER A 41 0.28 -3.43 10.85
C SER A 41 -0.08 -4.20 9.58
N THR A 42 -0.12 -5.51 9.68
CA THR A 42 -0.55 -6.40 8.61
C THR A 42 -1.68 -7.31 9.09
N ASP A 43 -2.49 -7.77 8.15
CA ASP A 43 -3.41 -8.88 8.36
C ASP A 43 -3.18 -9.97 7.30
N PHE A 44 -3.45 -11.21 7.68
CA PHE A 44 -3.24 -12.39 6.85
C PHE A 44 -4.54 -13.16 6.73
N GLY A 45 -4.98 -13.35 5.49
CA GLY A 45 -6.14 -14.15 5.15
C GLY A 45 -5.86 -15.06 3.96
N ASN A 46 -6.92 -15.71 3.50
CA ASN A 46 -6.95 -16.54 2.33
C ASN A 46 -8.14 -16.15 1.47
N VAL A 47 -8.03 -16.34 0.16
CA VAL A 47 -9.13 -16.19 -0.77
C VAL A 47 -9.11 -17.30 -1.80
N ILE A 48 -10.30 -17.63 -2.31
CA ILE A 48 -10.47 -18.45 -3.49
C ILE A 48 -10.61 -17.49 -4.68
N ALA A 49 -9.64 -17.53 -5.58
CA ALA A 49 -9.60 -16.76 -6.80
C ALA A 49 -10.05 -17.61 -8.00
N THR A 50 -10.55 -16.94 -9.04
CA THR A 50 -10.85 -17.57 -10.32
C THR A 50 -9.96 -16.91 -11.37
N SER A 51 -9.15 -17.72 -12.05
CA SER A 51 -8.30 -17.30 -13.17
C SER A 51 -8.73 -18.03 -14.44
N PRO A 52 -8.54 -17.47 -15.65
CA PRO A 52 -8.90 -18.16 -16.88
C PRO A 52 -8.32 -19.58 -16.96
N GLY A 53 -9.19 -20.58 -17.10
CA GLY A 53 -8.79 -22.00 -17.14
C GLY A 53 -8.41 -22.63 -15.80
N LYS A 54 -8.48 -21.88 -14.69
CA LYS A 54 -8.17 -22.35 -13.33
C LYS A 54 -9.20 -21.82 -12.32
N PRO A 55 -10.36 -22.48 -12.18
CA PRO A 55 -11.29 -22.16 -11.10
C PRO A 55 -10.70 -22.57 -9.74
N ASP A 56 -11.25 -21.99 -8.67
CA ASP A 56 -11.02 -22.38 -7.29
C ASP A 56 -9.55 -22.35 -6.81
N LEU A 57 -8.79 -21.36 -7.27
CA LEU A 57 -7.40 -21.17 -6.86
C LEU A 57 -7.33 -20.57 -5.46
N GLN A 58 -6.96 -21.39 -4.48
CA GLN A 58 -6.61 -20.88 -3.17
C GLN A 58 -5.31 -20.06 -3.22
N THR A 59 -5.37 -18.83 -2.71
CA THR A 59 -4.21 -17.95 -2.56
C THR A 59 -4.26 -17.20 -1.23
N SER A 60 -3.09 -16.87 -0.68
CA SER A 60 -2.97 -15.98 0.47
C SER A 60 -3.38 -14.56 0.09
N VAL A 61 -3.93 -13.83 1.06
CA VAL A 61 -4.16 -12.40 0.96
C VAL A 61 -3.46 -11.75 2.13
N HIS A 62 -2.56 -10.83 1.83
CA HIS A 62 -1.92 -10.04 2.87
C HIS A 62 -2.35 -8.59 2.75
N THR A 63 -2.95 -8.07 3.81
CA THR A 63 -3.31 -6.65 3.90
C THR A 63 -2.22 -5.91 4.65
N ILE A 64 -1.81 -4.76 4.11
CA ILE A 64 -1.00 -3.76 4.80
C ILE A 64 -1.90 -2.60 5.22
N TYR A 65 -1.80 -2.20 6.49
CA TYR A 65 -2.46 -1.02 7.04
C TYR A 65 -1.41 0.01 7.46
N LEU A 66 -1.59 1.25 7.04
CA LEU A 66 -0.78 2.39 7.42
C LEU A 66 -1.71 3.49 7.94
N ALA A 67 -1.39 4.09 9.09
CA ALA A 67 -2.16 5.16 9.68
C ALA A 67 -1.25 6.29 10.16
N ASN A 68 -1.67 7.55 9.99
CA ASN A 68 -0.96 8.73 10.52
C ASN A 68 -1.36 9.09 11.96
N TYR A 69 -2.02 8.17 12.64
CA TYR A 69 -2.44 8.20 14.03
C TYR A 69 -2.07 6.88 14.70
N GLU A 70 -2.23 6.79 16.02
CA GLU A 70 -2.02 5.54 16.76
C GLU A 70 -3.20 4.59 16.55
N MET A 71 -3.03 3.61 15.67
CA MET A 71 -4.02 2.59 15.37
C MET A 71 -3.95 1.45 16.38
N ASP A 72 -5.09 0.98 16.85
CA ASP A 72 -5.18 -0.24 17.66
C ASP A 72 -4.95 -1.47 16.76
N THR A 73 -3.73 -2.00 16.80
CA THR A 73 -3.27 -3.11 15.95
C THR A 73 -3.60 -4.50 16.51
N THR A 74 -4.46 -4.59 17.53
CA THR A 74 -4.75 -5.87 18.21
C THR A 74 -5.45 -6.87 17.29
N ASN A 75 -6.35 -6.42 16.42
CA ASN A 75 -7.00 -7.23 15.40
C ASN A 75 -7.53 -6.38 14.22
N VAL A 76 -8.02 -7.03 13.17
CA VAL A 76 -8.57 -6.34 11.97
C VAL A 76 -9.74 -5.42 12.29
N GLY A 77 -10.63 -5.83 13.18
CA GLY A 77 -11.79 -5.03 13.58
C GLY A 77 -11.39 -3.72 14.23
N THR A 78 -10.33 -3.73 15.05
CA THR A 78 -9.81 -2.51 15.69
C THR A 78 -9.04 -1.63 14.72
N MET A 79 -8.27 -2.22 13.80
CA MET A 79 -7.55 -1.49 12.75
C MET A 79 -8.49 -0.74 11.79
N ARG A 80 -9.70 -1.29 11.58
CA ARG A 80 -10.73 -0.72 10.68
C ARG A 80 -11.79 0.13 11.39
N LYS A 81 -11.63 0.45 12.68
CA LYS A 81 -12.54 1.38 13.39
C LYS A 81 -12.68 2.70 12.62
N PRO A 82 -13.86 3.34 12.65
CA PRO A 82 -14.06 4.61 12.00
C PRO A 82 -13.06 5.66 12.48
N LEU A 83 -12.60 6.52 11.57
CA LEU A 83 -11.80 7.68 11.92
C LEU A 83 -12.64 8.67 12.73
N THR A 84 -12.01 9.36 13.67
CA THR A 84 -12.68 10.25 14.65
C THR A 84 -12.16 11.69 14.63
N SER A 85 -11.16 12.01 13.80
CA SER A 85 -10.55 13.35 13.76
C SER A 85 -10.08 13.71 12.35
N ALA A 86 -10.21 14.99 11.99
CA ALA A 86 -10.02 15.50 10.62
C ALA A 86 -8.60 15.37 10.05
N ASP A 87 -7.62 15.19 10.93
CA ASP A 87 -6.23 14.93 10.56
C ASP A 87 -5.95 13.45 10.31
N GLN A 88 -6.87 12.54 10.65
CA GLN A 88 -6.66 11.11 10.51
C GLN A 88 -6.80 10.64 9.06
N ILE A 89 -5.84 9.83 8.66
CA ILE A 89 -5.74 9.17 7.36
C ILE A 89 -5.33 7.73 7.61
N ARG A 90 -6.02 6.80 6.96
CA ARG A 90 -5.65 5.38 6.90
C ARG A 90 -5.52 4.95 5.45
N VAL A 91 -4.38 4.38 5.10
CA VAL A 91 -4.15 3.71 3.82
C VAL A 91 -4.16 2.21 4.05
N GLU A 92 -4.90 1.49 3.22
CA GLU A 92 -5.03 0.05 3.29
C GLU A 92 -4.88 -0.51 1.87
N PHE A 93 -4.02 -1.50 1.69
CA PHE A 93 -3.89 -2.20 0.42
C PHE A 93 -3.59 -3.67 0.65
N SER A 94 -3.99 -4.50 -0.30
CA SER A 94 -3.73 -5.95 -0.24
C SER A 94 -3.09 -6.48 -1.49
N VAL A 95 -2.26 -7.49 -1.28
CA VAL A 95 -1.67 -8.29 -2.34
C VAL A 95 -2.13 -9.74 -2.22
N THR A 96 -2.35 -10.40 -3.35
CA THR A 96 -2.52 -11.86 -3.38
C THR A 96 -1.19 -12.55 -3.55
N GLY A 97 -1.03 -13.70 -2.90
CA GLY A 97 0.14 -14.56 -3.06
C GLY A 97 0.05 -15.46 -4.29
N GLU A 98 0.92 -16.47 -4.30
CA GLU A 98 0.97 -17.49 -5.34
C GLU A 98 -0.21 -18.47 -5.23
N ALA A 99 -0.50 -19.22 -6.29
CA ALA A 99 -1.47 -20.31 -6.21
C ALA A 99 -1.03 -21.35 -5.16
N ALA A 100 -2.02 -22.00 -4.54
CA ALA A 100 -1.82 -22.99 -3.48
C ALA A 100 -1.15 -22.44 -2.20
N THR A 101 -1.31 -21.14 -1.93
CA THR A 101 -0.88 -20.50 -0.68
C THR A 101 -2.08 -20.24 0.25
N ASN A 102 -1.82 -19.81 1.49
CA ASN A 102 -2.83 -19.58 2.52
C ASN A 102 -2.40 -18.50 3.52
N GLU A 103 -3.21 -18.22 4.54
CA GLU A 103 -2.96 -17.19 5.54
C GLU A 103 -1.70 -17.42 6.39
N LYS A 104 -1.12 -18.63 6.39
CA LYS A 104 0.15 -18.93 7.09
C LYS A 104 1.37 -18.72 6.19
N THR A 105 1.16 -18.46 4.91
CA THR A 105 2.24 -18.21 3.96
C THR A 105 2.85 -16.83 4.25
N PRO A 106 4.18 -16.71 4.40
CA PRO A 106 4.83 -15.42 4.60
C PRO A 106 4.66 -14.48 3.39
N PHE A 107 4.91 -13.18 3.60
CA PHE A 107 5.08 -12.26 2.49
C PHE A 107 6.24 -12.70 1.59
N LYS A 108 6.04 -12.57 0.27
CA LYS A 108 7.09 -12.79 -0.72
C LYS A 108 7.64 -11.45 -1.18
N ILE A 109 8.96 -11.35 -1.27
CA ILE A 109 9.62 -10.21 -1.93
C ILE A 109 9.30 -10.28 -3.42
N GLY A 110 8.90 -9.17 -4.02
CA GLY A 110 8.52 -9.13 -5.41
C GLY A 110 7.67 -7.92 -5.78
N THR A 111 7.32 -7.87 -7.05
CA THR A 111 6.41 -6.87 -7.61
C THR A 111 5.04 -7.50 -7.82
N TYR A 112 4.02 -6.82 -7.30
CA TYR A 112 2.61 -7.16 -7.41
C TYR A 112 1.95 -6.10 -8.29
N ALA A 113 1.46 -6.48 -9.46
CA ALA A 113 0.84 -5.57 -10.42
C ALA A 113 -0.69 -5.66 -10.35
N VAL A 114 -1.41 -4.65 -10.83
CA VAL A 114 -2.88 -4.67 -10.78
C VAL A 114 -3.52 -5.65 -11.79
N THR A 115 -2.79 -6.08 -12.82
CA THR A 115 -3.35 -6.87 -13.94
C THR A 115 -2.77 -8.28 -14.04
N ASN A 116 -2.48 -8.93 -12.91
CA ASN A 116 -1.79 -10.22 -12.90
C ASN A 116 -2.75 -11.39 -12.57
N ASP A 117 -3.62 -11.79 -13.51
CA ASP A 117 -4.40 -13.05 -13.52
C ASP A 117 -4.95 -13.62 -12.18
N LYS A 118 -5.23 -12.75 -11.20
CA LYS A 118 -5.67 -13.06 -9.82
C LYS A 118 -4.65 -13.79 -8.93
N ILE A 119 -3.36 -13.79 -9.29
CA ILE A 119 -2.24 -14.36 -8.52
C ILE A 119 -1.08 -13.37 -8.56
N ASN A 120 -0.39 -13.16 -7.44
CA ASN A 120 0.69 -12.15 -7.35
C ASN A 120 0.21 -10.78 -7.84
N ASP A 121 -1.02 -10.41 -7.46
CA ASP A 121 -1.68 -9.18 -7.89
C ASP A 121 -1.99 -8.27 -6.71
N ILE A 122 -2.40 -7.04 -7.04
CA ILE A 122 -2.98 -6.12 -6.07
C ILE A 122 -4.48 -6.38 -5.99
N ARG A 123 -4.94 -6.81 -4.82
CA ARG A 123 -6.34 -7.17 -4.59
C ARG A 123 -7.24 -5.99 -4.32
N TYR A 124 -6.74 -4.98 -3.59
CA TYR A 124 -7.43 -3.71 -3.41
C TYR A 124 -6.48 -2.64 -2.88
N VAL A 125 -6.87 -1.38 -3.08
CA VAL A 125 -6.24 -0.19 -2.46
C VAL A 125 -7.37 0.74 -2.02
N LYS A 126 -7.28 1.25 -0.79
CA LYS A 126 -8.24 2.18 -0.21
C LYS A 126 -7.54 3.22 0.65
N VAL A 127 -7.95 4.47 0.50
CA VAL A 127 -7.59 5.55 1.42
C VAL A 127 -8.85 6.00 2.15
N THR A 128 -8.83 5.99 3.48
CA THR A 128 -9.88 6.57 4.33
C THR A 128 -9.35 7.87 4.93
N THR A 129 -10.12 8.95 4.83
CA THR A 129 -9.85 10.24 5.44
C THR A 129 -11.06 10.68 6.25
N PHE A 130 -10.88 11.59 7.21
CA PHE A 130 -12.00 12.24 7.89
C PHE A 130 -12.05 13.70 7.44
N ALA A 131 -13.15 14.12 6.82
CA ALA A 131 -13.34 15.52 6.45
C ALA A 131 -14.83 15.88 6.57
N ASP A 132 -15.11 17.12 6.93
CA ASP A 132 -16.48 17.64 7.07
C ASP A 132 -17.33 16.84 8.06
N GLY A 133 -16.72 16.35 9.15
CA GLY A 133 -17.40 15.61 10.20
C GLY A 133 -17.75 14.16 9.87
N LYS A 134 -17.26 13.60 8.75
CA LYS A 134 -17.53 12.23 8.32
C LYS A 134 -16.30 11.56 7.67
N GLU A 135 -16.34 10.24 7.57
CA GLU A 135 -15.38 9.50 6.76
C GLU A 135 -15.61 9.73 5.26
N ASN A 136 -14.53 9.91 4.53
CA ASN A 136 -14.49 9.83 3.08
C ASN A 136 -13.57 8.67 2.69
N LYS A 137 -14.01 7.87 1.72
CA LYS A 137 -13.28 6.69 1.23
C LYS A 137 -12.95 6.90 -0.25
N ILE A 138 -11.68 6.74 -0.57
CA ILE A 138 -11.15 6.74 -1.92
C ILE A 138 -10.79 5.28 -2.21
N ASP A 139 -11.69 4.58 -2.88
CA ASP A 139 -11.49 3.21 -3.33
C ASP A 139 -10.92 3.22 -4.76
N PHE A 140 -9.98 2.30 -5.01
CA PHE A 140 -9.42 2.02 -6.32
C PHE A 140 -10.04 0.73 -6.86
N ASP A 141 -10.58 0.75 -8.08
CA ASP A 141 -11.22 -0.40 -8.69
C ASP A 141 -10.17 -1.40 -9.20
N THR A 142 -9.98 -2.48 -8.47
CA THR A 142 -9.01 -3.55 -8.77
C THR A 142 -9.70 -4.81 -9.32
N MET A 143 -11.03 -4.80 -9.40
CA MET A 143 -11.82 -6.01 -9.62
C MET A 143 -12.64 -5.95 -10.92
N SER A 144 -12.99 -4.76 -11.39
CA SER A 144 -13.69 -4.58 -12.66
C SER A 144 -12.78 -4.80 -13.86
N SER A 145 -13.29 -5.51 -14.87
CA SER A 145 -12.66 -5.62 -16.19
C SER A 145 -12.59 -4.29 -16.95
N MET A 146 -13.38 -3.29 -16.53
CA MET A 146 -13.37 -1.94 -17.10
C MET A 146 -12.47 -0.97 -16.34
N SER A 147 -11.79 -1.43 -15.28
CA SER A 147 -10.93 -0.55 -14.50
C SER A 147 -9.79 0.00 -15.34
N LYS A 148 -9.47 1.28 -15.12
CA LYS A 148 -8.32 1.98 -15.71
C LYS A 148 -7.16 2.09 -14.73
N ILE A 149 -7.22 1.34 -13.64
CA ILE A 149 -6.15 1.30 -12.65
C ILE A 149 -4.86 0.75 -13.29
N THR A 150 -3.74 1.34 -12.92
CA THR A 150 -2.40 0.92 -13.35
C THR A 150 -1.43 1.04 -12.19
N GLY A 151 -0.30 0.35 -12.31
CA GLY A 151 0.81 0.45 -11.36
C GLY A 151 1.06 -0.84 -10.60
N GLU A 152 1.84 -0.71 -9.52
CA GLU A 152 2.40 -1.83 -8.78
C GLU A 152 2.64 -1.52 -7.30
N VAL A 153 2.79 -2.60 -6.53
CA VAL A 153 3.31 -2.63 -5.17
C VAL A 153 4.55 -3.50 -5.21
N LYS A 154 5.68 -2.96 -4.78
CA LYS A 154 6.95 -3.69 -4.71
C LYS A 154 7.31 -3.92 -3.26
N ILE A 155 7.34 -5.16 -2.82
CA ILE A 155 7.89 -5.55 -1.52
C ILE A 155 9.38 -5.81 -1.70
N THR A 156 10.22 -5.04 -1.02
CA THR A 156 11.68 -5.08 -1.17
C THR A 156 12.39 -5.78 -0.03
N SER A 157 11.79 -5.83 1.16
CA SER A 157 12.34 -6.53 2.32
C SER A 157 11.22 -7.09 3.19
N VAL A 158 11.46 -8.27 3.73
CA VAL A 158 10.59 -8.95 4.70
C VAL A 158 11.50 -9.53 5.78
N THR A 159 11.22 -9.21 7.03
CA THR A 159 11.83 -9.77 8.23
C THR A 159 10.75 -10.50 9.04
N GLU A 160 11.08 -11.01 10.22
CA GLU A 160 10.09 -11.63 11.11
C GLU A 160 9.04 -10.64 11.64
N THR A 161 9.42 -9.37 11.80
CA THR A 161 8.59 -8.36 12.50
C THR A 161 8.14 -7.21 11.61
N GLU A 162 8.67 -7.10 10.40
CA GLU A 162 8.48 -5.94 9.54
C GLU A 162 8.66 -6.29 8.07
N LEU A 163 7.89 -5.63 7.20
CA LEU A 163 8.18 -5.55 5.77
C LEU A 163 8.33 -4.08 5.31
N SER A 164 9.05 -3.89 4.22
CA SER A 164 9.15 -2.60 3.54
C SER A 164 9.05 -2.73 2.03
N GLY A 165 8.65 -1.64 1.38
CA GLY A 165 8.40 -1.61 -0.05
C GLY A 165 8.00 -0.24 -0.57
N SER A 166 7.52 -0.22 -1.80
CA SER A 166 6.94 0.95 -2.45
C SER A 166 5.59 0.63 -3.07
N ILE A 167 4.71 1.61 -3.12
CA ILE A 167 3.45 1.57 -3.86
C ILE A 167 3.49 2.69 -4.91
N ASP A 168 3.08 2.38 -6.14
CA ASP A 168 2.76 3.37 -7.15
C ASP A 168 1.52 2.89 -7.89
N ILE A 169 0.37 3.43 -7.52
CA ILE A 169 -0.93 3.08 -8.10
C ILE A 169 -1.62 4.34 -8.58
N THR A 170 -2.19 4.28 -9.77
CA THR A 170 -2.92 5.38 -10.40
C THR A 170 -4.22 4.87 -11.02
N GLU A 171 -5.32 5.55 -10.77
CA GLU A 171 -6.63 5.31 -11.39
C GLU A 171 -7.24 6.66 -11.78
N GLY A 172 -7.21 7.02 -13.05
CA GLY A 172 -7.72 8.31 -13.52
C GLY A 172 -7.01 9.49 -12.83
N ASP A 173 -7.77 10.25 -12.04
CA ASP A 173 -7.28 11.40 -11.26
C ASP A 173 -6.84 11.04 -9.82
N LYS A 174 -6.92 9.77 -9.44
CA LYS A 174 -6.49 9.26 -8.13
C LYS A 174 -5.11 8.61 -8.22
N SER A 175 -4.30 8.77 -7.17
CA SER A 175 -3.05 8.01 -7.05
C SER A 175 -2.61 7.82 -5.60
N VAL A 176 -1.89 6.74 -5.32
CA VAL A 176 -1.12 6.53 -4.09
C VAL A 176 0.30 6.15 -4.48
N LYS A 177 1.29 6.96 -4.09
CA LYS A 177 2.69 6.78 -4.47
C LYS A 177 3.63 6.98 -3.29
N GLY A 178 4.62 6.11 -3.11
CA GLY A 178 5.68 6.32 -2.14
C GLY A 178 6.19 5.04 -1.50
N ASN A 179 7.00 5.21 -0.44
CA ASN A 179 7.60 4.10 0.28
C ASN A 179 6.80 3.79 1.55
N PHE A 180 6.80 2.52 1.95
CA PHE A 180 6.16 2.08 3.16
C PHE A 180 7.00 1.08 3.96
N THR A 181 6.71 1.05 5.25
CA THR A 181 7.20 0.11 6.23
C THR A 181 6.04 -0.30 7.13
N ALA A 182 5.79 -1.60 7.27
CA ALA A 182 4.68 -2.14 8.03
C ALA A 182 5.12 -3.24 9.00
N LYS A 183 4.62 -3.18 10.24
CA LYS A 183 4.85 -4.24 11.22
C LYS A 183 4.08 -5.50 10.83
N ILE A 184 4.74 -6.64 10.93
CA ILE A 184 4.11 -7.95 10.76
C ILE A 184 3.51 -8.33 12.12
N ALA A 185 2.18 -8.44 12.16
CA ALA A 185 1.48 -8.89 13.36
C ALA A 185 1.88 -10.34 13.68
N LYS A 186 2.35 -10.57 14.92
CA LYS A 186 2.60 -11.92 15.41
C LYS A 186 1.26 -12.65 15.53
N LYS A 187 1.17 -13.83 14.94
CA LYS A 187 0.04 -14.74 15.11
C LYS A 187 0.13 -15.50 16.43
#